data_AF-A0A448VNY5-F1
#
_entry.id   AF-A0A448VNY5-F1
#
_cell.length_a   1.000
_cell.length_b   1.000
_cell.length_c   1.000
_cell.angle_alpha   90.00
_cell.angle_beta   90.00
_cell.angle_gamma   90.00
#
_symmetry.space_group_name_H-M   'P 1'
#
loop_
_entity.id
_entity.type
_entity.pdbx_description
1 polymer ?
#
loop_
_entity_poly.entity_id
_entity_poly.type
_entity_poly.pdbx_seq_one_letter_code
_entity_poly.pdbx_strand_id
1 'polypeptide(L)' 'MWLDFAEDQAQRKKQVFLKDWTEKLDQFLAFNDREVLQGAGKISKKQADAKAEAEYERYMAAQRQIKEQREGDIAELLRL' A
#
# COMPACT_ATOMS: atom_id res chain seq x y z
N MET A 1 -10.10 -13.39 -3.69
CA MET A 1 -9.26 -13.19 -2.49
C MET A 1 -9.98 -12.27 -1.51
N TRP A 2 -9.92 -12.54 -0.19
CA TRP A 2 -10.71 -11.98 0.95
C TRP A 2 -12.09 -11.37 0.65
N LEU A 3 -12.17 -10.27 -0.10
CA LEU A 3 -13.42 -9.64 -0.52
C LEU A 3 -14.33 -10.61 -1.28
N ASP A 4 -13.79 -11.44 -2.18
CA ASP A 4 -14.60 -12.45 -2.87
C ASP A 4 -15.15 -13.52 -1.91
N PHE A 5 -14.37 -13.87 -0.88
CA PHE A 5 -14.83 -14.79 0.17
C PHE A 5 -15.92 -14.15 1.02
N ALA A 6 -15.74 -12.88 1.40
CA ALA A 6 -16.73 -12.13 2.15
C ALA A 6 -18.03 -11.94 1.36
N GLU A 7 -17.90 -11.66 0.06
CA GLU A 7 -19.02 -11.55 -0.88
C GLU A 7 -19.78 -12.87 -0.99
N ASP A 8 -19.12 -14.02 -1.16
CA ASP A 8 -19.78 -15.33 -1.18
C ASP A 8 -20.58 -15.61 0.11
N GLN A 9 -20.03 -15.28 1.29
CA GLN A 9 -20.76 -15.44 2.55
C GLN A 9 -22.00 -14.53 2.62
N ALA A 10 -21.90 -13.29 2.12
CA ALA A 10 -23.01 -12.34 2.08
C ALA A 10 -24.09 -12.79 1.09
N GLN A 11 -23.71 -13.25 -0.11
CA GLN A 11 -24.62 -13.80 -1.11
C GLN A 11 -25.39 -15.02 -0.60
N ARG A 12 -24.75 -15.87 0.21
CA ARG A 12 -25.38 -17.01 0.90
C ARG A 12 -26.25 -16.63 2.10
N LYS A 13 -26.43 -15.33 2.37
CA LYS A 13 -27.20 -14.80 3.51
C LYS A 13 -26.77 -15.38 4.86
N LYS A 14 -25.49 -15.70 5.00
CA LYS A 14 -24.96 -16.10 6.31
C LYS A 14 -25.07 -14.90 7.24
N GLN A 15 -25.69 -15.10 8.40
CA GLN A 15 -25.69 -14.10 9.44
C GLN A 15 -24.30 -14.07 10.08
N VAL A 16 -23.60 -12.96 9.90
CA VAL A 16 -22.25 -12.73 10.42
C VAL A 16 -22.24 -11.37 11.09
N PHE A 17 -21.72 -11.27 12.32
CA PHE A 17 -21.56 -9.99 13.00
C PHE A 17 -20.24 -9.33 12.61
N LEU A 18 -20.13 -8.00 12.76
CA LEU A 18 -18.89 -7.26 12.47
C LEU A 18 -17.67 -7.80 13.23
N LYS A 19 -17.85 -8.27 14.46
CA LYS A 19 -16.78 -8.91 15.25
C LYS A 19 -16.27 -10.21 14.63
N ASP A 20 -17.16 -11.00 14.02
CA ASP A 20 -16.81 -12.30 13.45
C ASP A 20 -16.02 -12.11 12.14
N TRP A 21 -16.19 -10.97 11.47
CA TRP A 21 -15.40 -10.61 10.29
C TRP A 21 -13.92 -10.39 10.61
N THR A 22 -13.62 -9.82 11.78
CA THR A 22 -12.24 -9.65 12.25
C THR A 22 -11.56 -11.01 12.41
N GLU A 23 -12.20 -11.94 13.12
CA GLU A 23 -11.65 -13.29 13.34
C GLU A 23 -11.47 -14.06 12.02
N LYS A 24 -12.44 -13.94 11.10
CA LYS A 24 -12.36 -14.60 9.78
C LYS A 24 -11.24 -14.01 8.92
N LEU A 25 -11.00 -12.71 8.99
CA LEU A 25 -9.92 -12.06 8.27
C LEU A 25 -8.56 -12.58 8.76
N ASP A 26 -8.40 -12.65 10.08
CA ASP A 26 -7.18 -13.16 10.69
C ASP A 26 -6.91 -14.61 10.29
N GLN A 27 -7.95 -15.46 10.33
CA GLN A 27 -7.86 -16.85 9.85
C GLN A 27 -7.53 -16.94 8.37
N PHE A 28 -8.13 -16.08 7.54
CA PHE A 28 -7.85 -16.04 6.11
C PHE A 28 -6.40 -15.64 5.84
N LEU A 29 -5.88 -14.61 6.53
CA LEU A 29 -4.50 -14.19 6.41
C LEU A 29 -3.53 -15.30 6.84
N ALA A 30 -3.77 -15.91 8.00
CA ALA A 30 -2.94 -17.01 8.51
C ALA A 30 -2.95 -18.22 7.55
N PHE A 31 -4.09 -18.56 6.96
CA PHE A 31 -4.21 -19.63 5.97
C PHE A 31 -3.43 -19.35 4.68
N ASN A 32 -3.22 -18.08 4.33
CA ASN A 32 -2.46 -17.66 3.15
C ASN A 32 -0.98 -17.32 3.51
N ASP A 33 -0.47 -17.83 4.63
CA ASP A 33 0.88 -17.57 5.15
C ASP A 33 1.21 -16.08 5.30
N ARG A 34 0.19 -15.25 5.60
CA ARG A 34 0.34 -13.82 5.88
C ARG A 34 0.30 -13.56 7.37
N GLU A 35 1.17 -12.65 7.82
CA GLU A 35 1.18 -12.22 9.21
C GLU A 35 -0.09 -11.42 9.55
N VAL A 36 -0.75 -11.84 10.63
CA VAL A 36 -1.88 -11.11 11.21
C VAL A 36 -1.34 -9.98 12.07
N LEU A 37 -1.81 -8.76 11.80
CA LEU A 37 -1.34 -7.56 12.47
C LEU A 37 -1.90 -7.50 13.90
N GLN A 38 -1.01 -7.61 14.89
CA GLN A 38 -1.39 -7.56 16.30
C GLN A 38 -1.52 -6.10 16.76
N GLY A 39 -2.76 -5.62 16.89
CA GLY A 39 -3.08 -4.26 17.33
C GLY A 39 -2.75 -3.18 16.30
N ALA A 40 -2.56 -1.94 16.74
CA ALA A 40 -2.29 -0.80 15.86
C ALA A 40 -0.82 -0.69 15.39
N GLY A 41 0.02 -1.67 15.74
CA GLY A 41 1.47 -1.57 15.56
C GLY A 41 2.13 -0.55 16.49
N LYS A 42 3.36 -0.14 16.15
CA LYS A 42 4.18 0.78 16.97
C LYS A 42 4.38 2.16 16.33
N ILE A 43 3.90 2.36 15.10
CA ILE A 43 4.13 3.59 14.34
C ILE A 43 2.95 4.53 14.56
N SER A 44 3.23 5.68 15.16
CA SER A 44 2.22 6.74 15.30
C SER A 44 1.92 7.41 13.96
N LYS A 45 0.74 8.01 13.84
CA LYS A 45 0.36 8.81 12.67
C LYS A 45 1.43 9.84 12.29
N LYS A 46 1.94 10.59 13.28
CA LYS A 46 2.99 11.60 13.06
C LYS A 46 4.26 11.01 12.44
N GLN A 47 4.66 9.81 12.87
CA GLN A 47 5.83 9.12 12.29
C GLN A 47 5.54 8.63 10.87
N ALA A 48 4.33 8.14 10.61
CA ALA A 48 3.92 7.72 9.27
C ALA A 48 3.90 8.91 8.31
N ASP A 49 3.33 10.04 8.71
CA ASP A 49 3.26 11.28 7.93
C ASP A 49 4.67 11.81 7.61
N ALA A 50 5.54 11.93 8.61
CA ALA A 50 6.91 12.38 8.43
C ALA A 50 7.71 11.46 7.48
N LYS A 51 7.49 10.14 7.55
CA LYS A 51 8.10 9.19 6.61
C LYS A 51 7.57 9.39 5.20
N ALA A 52 6.26 9.55 5.03
CA ALA A 52 5.63 9.75 3.73
C ALA A 52 6.15 11.03 3.04
N GLU A 53 6.25 12.13 3.78
CA GLU A 53 6.84 13.39 3.29
C GLU A 53 8.29 13.18 2.85
N ALA A 54 9.12 12.53 3.69
CA ALA A 54 10.53 12.29 3.36
C ALA A 54 10.72 11.42 2.11
N GLU A 55 9.92 10.36 1.94
CA GLU A 55 9.97 9.54 0.73
C GLU A 55 9.46 10.29 -0.51
N TYR A 56 8.45 11.15 -0.35
CA TYR A 56 7.95 11.99 -1.44
C TYR A 56 9.01 12.98 -1.93
N GLU A 57 9.71 13.67 -1.01
CA GLU A 57 10.80 14.58 -1.37
C GLU A 57 11.93 13.86 -2.12
N ARG A 58 12.31 12.65 -1.68
CA ARG A 58 13.29 11.82 -2.40
C ARG A 58 12.83 11.45 -3.80
N TYR A 59 11.58 11.03 -3.94
CA TYR A 59 11.00 10.72 -5.23
C TYR A 59 11.01 11.94 -6.16
N MET A 60 10.61 13.11 -5.65
CA MET A 60 10.58 14.35 -6.41
C MET A 60 11.99 14.79 -6.86
N ALA A 61 13.00 14.66 -5.99
CA ALA A 61 14.38 14.95 -6.34
C ALA A 61 14.89 14.01 -7.45
N ALA A 62 14.62 12.71 -7.34
CA ALA A 62 14.97 11.73 -8.37
C ALA A 62 14.27 12.03 -9.70
N GLN A 63 12.98 12.36 -9.68
CA GLN A 63 12.22 12.74 -10.88
C GLN A 63 12.79 14.00 -11.54
N ARG A 64 13.21 14.99 -10.76
CA ARG A 64 13.84 16.21 -11.28
C ARG A 64 15.15 15.88 -12.01
N GLN A 65 16.01 15.07 -11.40
CA GLN A 65 17.28 14.65 -12.02
C GLN A 65 17.05 13.90 -13.33
N ILE A 66 16.10 12.96 -13.37
CA ILE A 66 15.74 12.22 -14.59
C ILE A 66 15.27 13.19 -15.69
N LYS A 67 14.46 14.19 -15.32
CA LYS A 67 13.97 15.18 -16.28
C LYS A 67 15.09 16.05 -16.83
N GLU A 68 15.97 16.56 -15.97
CA GLU A 68 17.11 17.40 -16.37
C GLU A 68 18.10 16.64 -17.27
N GLN A 69 18.40 15.38 -16.94
CA GLN A 69 19.22 14.51 -17.80
C GLN A 69 18.60 14.33 -19.17
N ARG A 70 17.30 14.01 -19.22
CA ARG A 70 16.58 13.82 -20.48
C ARG A 70 16.55 15.10 -21.33
N GLU A 71 16.40 16.26 -20.72
CA GLU A 71 16.46 17.55 -21.42
C GLU A 71 17.87 17.85 -21.95
N GLY A 72 18.92 17.51 -21.17
CA GLY A 72 20.31 17.59 -21.59
C GLY A 72 20.62 16.70 -22.80
N ASP A 73 20.21 15.43 -22.75
CA ASP A 73 20.41 14.47 -23.83
C ASP A 73 19.73 14.94 -25.14
N ILE A 74 18.52 15.49 -25.05
CA ILE A 74 17.80 16.04 -26.20
C ILE A 74 18.55 17.26 -26.77
N ALA A 75 19.05 18.15 -25.90
CA ALA A 75 19.79 19.33 -26.33
C ALA A 75 21.13 18.97 -27.01
N GLU A 76 21.79 17.89 -26.58
CA GLU A 76 23.01 17.38 -27.21
C GLU A 76 22.72 16.77 -28.59
N LEU A 77 21.64 15.99 -28.73
CA LEU A 77 21.19 15.44 -30.01
C LEU A 77 20.83 16.51 -31.04
N LEU A 78 20.28 17.65 -30.61
CA LEU A 78 19.92 18.77 -31.50
C LEU A 78 21.12 19.64 -31.94
N ARG A 79 22.30 19.44 -31.35
CA ARG A 79 23.54 20.15 -31.72
C ARG A 79 24.40 19.40 -32.72
N LEU A 80 24.08 18.14 -33.01
CA LEU A 80 24.66 17.30 -34.06
C LEU A 80 23.92 17.51 -35.39
#